data_AF-A0ABD3MFK0-F1
#
_entry.id   AF-A0ABD3MFK0-F1
#
_cell.length_a   1.000
_cell.length_b   1.000
_cell.length_c   1.000
_cell.angle_alpha   90.00
_cell.angle_beta   90.00
_cell.angle_gamma   90.00
#
_symmetry.space_group_name_H-M   'P 1'
#
loop_
_entity.id
_entity.type
_entity.pdbx_description
1 polymer ?
#
loop_
_entity_poly.entity_id
_entity_poly.type
_entity_poly.pdbx_seq_one_letter_code
_entity_poly.pdbx_strand_id
1 'polypeptide(L)'
;MSAERPFVTWTFDRHCETMDWSPAPAVSLSAVSATSEDGSVGDADLVIVGVFAPAKADDDKVDDGAEEKEIDPIVFNGKAKELDEMLGGALTELASDNSKAFQNGGSAGTLTPAVRVAVPGGKAKRFVLLGLGPEGKEKDGVPPKVESATIMKAAVAVTSACHDQKKIKSCNVLLPPQTVEGISVKGMLTDFSTAFFSSLYVDNRYRTGKKVEIKADGVESVKLYHEFLEGADLVSDYDDAISSGAAIARGCSLTKDIVNAPHNVLNSESLAETARRIAGESGGSITCEILGKEECEARGMGAYLGVARGSETEPQFIHLTYKPPSGEIKKKVGCVGKGLLFDTGGYNIKTSMMELMKFDCGGAAAVLGAARAIGSMKPEGVEAHFIVAACENMISAKAVVPSDILTASNNKTIEILNTDAEGRLTLADALVFADKECGCEKIIELSTLTGACMVSLGLKICGVWTDDDVLAKEIEDISKVTGDKSWRMPLAKEYADQLKSKIADISNLGGPYGGAITAALFLTEFVDKKKPFAHIDIAGPAWDKEKGEASGFGAKLVTEWVRKQGE
;
A
#
# COMPACT_ATOMS: atom_id res chain seq x y z
N MET A 1 -29.50 5.16 -25.55
CA MET A 1 -28.83 3.95 -25.01
C MET A 1 -29.07 3.97 -23.52
N SER A 2 -29.64 2.90 -22.97
CA SER A 2 -30.01 2.82 -21.56
C SER A 2 -28.82 3.25 -20.70
N ALA A 3 -29.07 4.13 -19.73
CA ALA A 3 -28.12 4.39 -18.67
C ALA A 3 -28.03 3.09 -17.84
N GLU A 4 -27.26 2.12 -18.34
CA GLU A 4 -26.88 0.94 -17.57
C GLU A 4 -26.24 1.46 -16.28
N ARG A 5 -26.75 0.98 -15.15
CA ARG A 5 -26.18 1.34 -13.85
C ARG A 5 -24.71 0.91 -13.89
N PRO A 6 -23.76 1.79 -13.54
CA PRO A 6 -22.34 1.50 -13.66
C PRO A 6 -21.85 0.42 -12.66
N PHE A 7 -22.69 0.00 -11.70
CA PHE A 7 -22.38 -1.04 -10.73
C PHE A 7 -23.67 -1.72 -10.23
N VAL A 8 -23.51 -2.96 -9.77
CA VAL A 8 -24.54 -3.70 -9.04
C VAL A 8 -24.48 -3.31 -7.56
N THR A 9 -25.62 -3.08 -6.93
CA THR A 9 -25.73 -2.85 -5.48
C THR A 9 -26.73 -3.82 -4.89
N TRP A 10 -26.78 -3.85 -3.56
CA TRP A 10 -27.90 -4.44 -2.84
C TRP A 10 -29.23 -4.01 -3.47
N THR A 11 -30.11 -4.99 -3.63
CA THR A 11 -31.52 -4.79 -3.91
C THR A 11 -32.30 -5.15 -2.65
N PHE A 12 -33.62 -4.93 -2.65
CA PHE A 12 -34.45 -5.32 -1.53
C PHE A 12 -34.39 -6.84 -1.25
N ASP A 13 -34.18 -7.65 -2.30
CA ASP A 13 -34.29 -9.11 -2.21
C ASP A 13 -32.93 -9.84 -2.21
N ARG A 14 -31.83 -9.13 -2.49
CA ARG A 14 -30.51 -9.75 -2.65
C ARG A 14 -29.38 -8.78 -2.31
N HIS A 15 -28.42 -9.26 -1.52
CA HIS A 15 -27.15 -8.59 -1.23
C HIS A 15 -26.20 -8.61 -2.44
N CYS A 16 -25.12 -7.84 -2.40
CA CYS A 16 -24.09 -7.88 -3.44
C CYS A 16 -23.21 -9.11 -3.22
N GLU A 17 -23.06 -9.95 -4.23
CA GLU A 17 -22.20 -11.15 -4.17
C GLU A 17 -20.77 -10.85 -4.66
N THR A 18 -20.55 -9.72 -5.35
CA THR A 18 -19.27 -9.36 -5.96
C THR A 18 -18.98 -7.87 -5.81
N MET A 19 -17.69 -7.50 -5.80
CA MET A 19 -17.26 -6.11 -5.85
C MET A 19 -16.35 -5.90 -7.07
N ASP A 20 -16.65 -4.90 -7.88
CA ASP A 20 -15.75 -4.49 -8.96
C ASP A 20 -14.46 -3.88 -8.41
N TRP A 21 -13.36 -4.15 -9.10
CA TRP A 21 -12.06 -3.55 -8.82
C TRP A 21 -11.82 -2.41 -9.80
N SER A 22 -11.11 -1.39 -9.37
CA SER A 22 -10.63 -0.36 -10.28
C SER A 22 -9.74 -1.03 -11.33
N PRO A 23 -9.94 -0.76 -12.63
CA PRO A 23 -9.18 -1.41 -13.68
C PRO A 23 -7.70 -1.02 -13.58
N ALA A 24 -6.82 -1.96 -13.91
CA ALA A 24 -5.40 -1.65 -14.04
C ALA A 24 -5.20 -0.59 -15.14
N PRO A 25 -4.30 0.38 -14.96
CA PRO A 25 -3.95 1.33 -16.01
C PRO A 25 -3.50 0.58 -17.28
N ALA A 26 -3.95 1.04 -18.46
CA ALA A 26 -3.58 0.43 -19.74
C ALA A 26 -2.15 0.79 -20.21
N VAL A 27 -1.53 1.79 -19.58
CA VAL A 27 -0.18 2.25 -19.92
C VAL A 27 0.88 1.22 -19.55
N SER A 28 1.82 0.97 -20.46
CA SER A 28 3.00 0.15 -20.18
C SER A 28 4.16 0.99 -19.64
N LEU A 29 4.95 0.39 -18.75
CA LEU A 29 6.22 0.95 -18.27
C LEU A 29 7.34 -0.04 -18.60
N SER A 30 8.45 0.43 -19.16
CA SER A 30 9.63 -0.37 -19.43
C SER A 30 10.91 0.40 -19.10
N ALA A 31 11.97 -0.30 -18.71
CA ALA A 31 13.30 0.28 -18.56
C ALA A 31 14.13 0.02 -19.82
N VAL A 32 14.90 1.01 -20.25
CA VAL A 32 15.76 0.94 -21.43
C VAL A 32 17.15 1.45 -21.06
N SER A 33 18.17 0.72 -21.50
CA SER A 33 19.54 1.22 -21.40
C SER A 33 19.70 2.50 -22.20
N ALA A 34 20.22 3.54 -21.56
CA ALA A 34 20.51 4.78 -22.27
C ALA A 34 21.69 4.65 -23.25
N THR A 35 22.44 3.54 -23.22
CA THR A 35 23.59 3.25 -24.10
C THR A 35 23.25 2.30 -25.26
N SER A 36 22.06 1.69 -25.30
CA SER A 36 21.66 0.83 -26.41
C SER A 36 21.31 1.64 -27.66
N GLU A 37 21.56 1.07 -28.85
CA GLU A 37 21.16 1.63 -30.15
C GLU A 37 19.64 1.67 -30.36
N ASP A 38 18.87 1.18 -29.39
CA ASP A 38 17.44 0.90 -29.51
C ASP A 38 16.59 2.13 -29.10
N GLY A 39 16.43 3.03 -30.08
CA GLY A 39 15.51 4.19 -30.01
C GLY A 39 16.12 5.44 -29.38
N SER A 40 15.98 6.57 -30.07
CA SER A 40 16.39 7.88 -29.55
C SER A 40 15.53 8.27 -28.34
N VAL A 41 16.15 8.68 -27.23
CA VAL A 41 15.47 9.27 -26.06
C VAL A 41 14.50 10.38 -26.48
N GLY A 42 14.84 11.13 -27.52
CA GLY A 42 14.01 12.18 -28.10
C GLY A 42 12.80 11.68 -28.91
N ASP A 43 12.54 10.37 -29.02
CA ASP A 43 11.49 9.79 -29.86
C ASP A 43 10.21 9.39 -29.12
N ALA A 44 9.59 10.38 -28.47
CA ALA A 44 8.27 10.28 -27.85
C ALA A 44 7.46 11.57 -27.99
N ASP A 45 6.13 11.51 -27.78
CA ASP A 45 5.26 12.69 -27.80
C ASP A 45 5.57 13.68 -26.64
N LEU A 46 6.08 13.13 -25.53
CA LEU A 46 6.59 13.82 -24.35
C LEU A 46 7.94 13.23 -23.96
N VAL A 47 8.92 14.09 -23.67
CA VAL A 47 10.22 13.72 -23.12
C VAL A 47 10.43 14.46 -21.81
N ILE A 48 10.71 13.73 -20.74
CA ILE A 48 10.98 14.26 -19.41
C ILE A 48 12.46 14.05 -19.10
N VAL A 49 13.18 15.11 -18.77
CA VAL A 49 14.61 15.04 -18.44
C VAL A 49 14.80 15.39 -16.96
N GLY A 50 15.28 14.42 -16.19
CA GLY A 50 15.64 14.59 -14.79
C GLY A 50 16.87 15.50 -14.64
N VAL A 51 16.83 16.40 -13.68
CA VAL A 51 17.92 17.34 -13.37
C VAL A 51 18.14 17.44 -11.86
N PHE A 52 19.40 17.49 -11.45
CA PHE A 52 19.80 17.86 -10.10
C PHE A 52 20.05 19.37 -10.01
N ALA A 53 19.87 19.96 -8.82
CA ALA A 53 20.35 21.32 -8.59
C ALA A 53 21.85 21.38 -8.50
N PRO A 54 22.51 22.43 -9.01
CA PRO A 54 23.82 22.78 -8.51
C PRO A 54 23.77 23.05 -6.99
N ALA A 55 24.79 22.59 -6.27
CA ALA A 55 24.93 22.79 -4.84
C ALA A 55 25.03 24.29 -4.50
N LYS A 56 24.50 24.73 -3.34
CA LYS A 56 24.80 26.08 -2.84
C LYS A 56 26.32 26.18 -2.62
N ALA A 57 26.94 27.24 -3.13
CA ALA A 57 28.28 27.63 -2.69
C ALA A 57 28.27 27.75 -1.14
N ASP A 58 29.21 27.06 -0.49
CA ASP A 58 29.32 27.01 0.97
C ASP A 58 29.33 28.43 1.57
N ASP A 59 28.62 28.61 2.68
CA ASP A 59 28.46 29.88 3.41
C ASP A 59 29.82 30.51 3.80
N ASP A 60 30.23 31.56 3.09
CA ASP A 60 31.00 32.65 3.69
C ASP A 60 30.04 33.79 4.03
N LYS A 61 29.78 33.91 5.34
CA LYS A 61 29.29 35.07 6.12
C LYS A 61 28.36 36.07 5.42
N VAL A 62 27.13 36.09 5.93
CA VAL A 62 26.10 37.12 5.78
C VAL A 62 26.70 38.53 5.78
N ASP A 63 26.51 39.26 4.67
CA ASP A 63 26.44 40.72 4.66
C ASP A 63 25.08 41.11 4.07
N ASP A 64 24.40 42.04 4.75
CA ASP A 64 23.01 42.45 4.54
C ASP A 64 22.89 43.43 3.35
N GLY A 65 23.28 42.97 2.16
CA GLY A 65 23.16 43.70 0.90
C GLY A 65 22.46 42.85 -0.15
N ALA A 66 21.21 43.21 -0.49
CA ALA A 66 20.41 42.53 -1.50
C ALA A 66 20.96 42.75 -2.92
N GLU A 67 21.81 41.83 -3.39
CA GLU A 67 22.00 41.54 -4.81
C GLU A 67 21.46 40.13 -5.08
N GLU A 68 20.68 39.95 -6.17
CA GLU A 68 20.21 38.63 -6.62
C GLU A 68 21.45 37.75 -6.86
N LYS A 69 21.74 36.82 -5.93
CA LYS A 69 22.86 35.87 -6.07
C LYS A 69 22.71 35.13 -7.40
N GLU A 70 23.75 35.21 -8.24
CA GLU A 70 23.84 34.51 -9.51
C GLU A 70 23.69 33.01 -9.27
N ILE A 71 22.70 32.39 -9.91
CA ILE A 71 22.38 30.96 -9.74
C ILE A 71 23.23 30.20 -10.75
N ASP A 72 24.03 29.24 -10.28
CA ASP A 72 24.79 28.37 -11.17
C ASP A 72 23.84 27.67 -12.16
N PRO A 73 24.18 27.62 -13.47
CA PRO A 73 23.32 27.01 -14.46
C PRO A 73 23.29 25.49 -14.31
N ILE A 74 22.16 24.87 -14.66
CA ILE A 74 22.08 23.41 -14.80
C ILE A 74 22.95 22.99 -15.99
N VAL A 75 23.91 22.09 -15.73
CA VAL A 75 24.79 21.55 -16.76
C VAL A 75 24.31 20.15 -17.14
N PHE A 76 23.96 19.94 -18.41
CA PHE A 76 23.63 18.62 -18.92
C PHE A 76 24.90 17.83 -19.26
N ASN A 77 24.91 16.56 -18.86
CA ASN A 77 25.97 15.59 -19.13
C ASN A 77 25.41 14.36 -19.85
N GLY A 78 26.29 13.51 -20.40
CA GLY A 78 25.92 12.23 -21.00
C GLY A 78 24.83 12.37 -22.08
N LYS A 79 23.81 11.51 -21.99
CA LYS A 79 22.70 11.48 -22.97
C LYS A 79 21.84 12.74 -22.95
N ALA A 80 21.74 13.41 -21.79
CA ALA A 80 20.99 14.66 -21.70
C ALA A 80 21.68 15.79 -22.48
N LYS A 81 23.02 15.81 -22.49
CA LYS A 81 23.80 16.75 -23.29
C LYS A 81 23.65 16.51 -24.78
N GLU A 82 23.77 15.25 -25.22
CA GLU A 82 23.57 14.86 -26.62
C GLU A 82 22.17 15.27 -27.11
N LEU A 83 21.14 15.05 -26.27
CA LEU A 83 19.78 15.46 -26.57
C LEU A 83 19.66 16.98 -26.69
N ASP A 84 20.25 17.76 -25.78
CA ASP A 84 20.19 19.22 -25.84
C ASP A 84 20.92 19.81 -27.06
N GLU A 85 22.09 19.26 -27.42
CA GLU A 85 22.84 19.65 -28.62
C GLU A 85 22.00 19.41 -29.89
N MET A 86 21.30 18.27 -29.98
CA MET A 86 20.37 17.97 -31.07
C MET A 86 19.19 18.94 -31.14
N LEU A 87 18.78 19.50 -30.00
CA LEU A 87 17.68 20.45 -29.88
C LEU A 87 18.15 21.91 -29.98
N GLY A 88 19.44 22.15 -30.21
CA GLY A 88 20.01 23.49 -30.34
C GLY A 88 20.05 24.29 -29.05
N GLY A 89 20.18 23.63 -27.88
CA GLY A 89 20.28 24.30 -26.58
C GLY A 89 18.93 24.60 -25.91
N ALA A 90 17.83 24.05 -26.44
CA ALA A 90 16.49 24.34 -25.94
C ALA A 90 16.24 23.87 -24.50
N LEU A 91 16.91 22.80 -24.05
CA LEU A 91 16.82 22.34 -22.66
C LEU A 91 17.61 23.27 -21.73
N THR A 92 18.76 23.79 -22.19
CA THR A 92 19.52 24.81 -21.44
C THR A 92 18.72 26.11 -21.31
N GLU A 93 18.04 26.56 -22.37
CA GLU A 93 17.15 27.72 -22.29
C GLU A 93 15.97 27.47 -21.33
N LEU A 94 15.32 26.31 -21.44
CA LEU A 94 14.24 25.91 -20.54
C LEU A 94 14.68 25.90 -19.06
N ALA A 95 15.88 25.37 -18.78
CA ALA A 95 16.47 25.36 -17.44
C ALA A 95 16.74 26.80 -16.95
N SER A 96 17.29 27.66 -17.80
CA SER A 96 17.59 29.06 -17.47
C SER A 96 16.32 29.86 -17.15
N ASP A 97 15.29 29.74 -17.99
CA ASP A 97 13.99 30.42 -17.82
C ASP A 97 13.27 29.99 -16.53
N ASN A 98 13.53 28.76 -16.06
CA ASN A 98 12.92 28.19 -14.87
C ASN A 98 13.90 28.08 -13.70
N SER A 99 15.03 28.78 -13.78
CA SER A 99 16.09 28.77 -12.76
C SER A 99 15.59 29.10 -11.35
N LYS A 100 14.53 29.91 -11.20
CA LYS A 100 13.91 30.18 -9.88
C LYS A 100 13.13 28.98 -9.31
N ALA A 101 12.39 28.25 -10.16
CA ALA A 101 11.67 27.04 -9.76
C ALA A 101 12.63 25.86 -9.50
N PHE A 102 13.79 25.89 -10.17
CA PHE A 102 14.87 24.92 -10.05
C PHE A 102 16.06 25.45 -9.25
N GLN A 103 15.90 26.58 -8.55
CA GLN A 103 16.93 27.17 -7.68
C GLN A 103 17.12 26.23 -6.51
N ASN A 104 18.33 25.74 -6.27
CA ASN A 104 18.59 24.65 -5.32
C ASN A 104 17.79 23.35 -5.64
N GLY A 105 17.32 23.18 -6.89
CA GLY A 105 17.00 21.87 -7.50
C GLY A 105 15.57 21.63 -7.88
N GLY A 106 14.69 22.55 -7.48
CA GLY A 106 13.34 22.15 -7.18
C GLY A 106 13.33 21.11 -6.07
N SER A 107 12.29 21.10 -5.24
CA SER A 107 12.04 19.89 -4.45
C SER A 107 11.86 18.70 -5.40
N ALA A 108 12.36 17.51 -5.05
CA ALA A 108 12.14 16.31 -5.84
C ALA A 108 10.68 16.19 -6.30
N GLY A 109 10.44 16.03 -7.60
CA GLY A 109 9.11 16.03 -8.21
C GLY A 109 8.64 17.36 -8.81
N THR A 110 9.46 18.42 -8.78
CA THR A 110 9.15 19.70 -9.44
C THR A 110 9.21 19.56 -10.96
N LEU A 111 8.27 20.16 -11.70
CA LEU A 111 8.21 20.12 -13.16
C LEU A 111 8.29 21.54 -13.75
N THR A 112 8.97 21.70 -14.88
CA THR A 112 8.83 22.91 -15.71
C THR A 112 7.53 22.89 -16.51
N PRO A 113 7.09 24.03 -17.05
CA PRO A 113 6.19 24.04 -18.20
C PRO A 113 6.78 23.22 -19.36
N ALA A 114 5.90 22.62 -20.16
CA ALA A 114 6.32 21.90 -21.35
C ALA A 114 6.69 22.87 -22.47
N VAL A 115 7.88 22.73 -23.05
CA VAL A 115 8.28 23.43 -24.27
C VAL A 115 8.08 22.54 -25.49
N ARG A 116 7.74 23.14 -26.63
CA ARG A 116 7.63 22.41 -27.89
C ARG A 116 8.82 22.73 -28.76
N VAL A 117 9.61 21.72 -29.08
CA VAL A 117 10.79 21.86 -29.93
C VAL A 117 10.58 21.09 -31.22
N ALA A 118 10.88 21.73 -32.34
CA ALA A 118 10.89 21.07 -33.64
C ALA A 118 12.10 20.14 -33.69
N VAL A 119 11.86 18.84 -33.89
CA VAL A 119 12.94 17.86 -34.08
C VAL A 119 13.20 17.64 -35.57
N PRO A 120 14.47 17.47 -36.00
CA PRO A 120 14.80 17.20 -37.40
C PRO A 120 14.00 16.01 -37.96
N GLY A 121 13.35 16.21 -39.11
CA GLY A 121 12.62 15.14 -39.81
C GLY A 121 11.29 14.70 -39.18
N GLY A 122 10.79 15.38 -38.14
CA GLY A 122 9.58 14.96 -37.40
C GLY A 122 8.62 16.09 -37.01
N LYS A 123 7.56 15.73 -36.29
CA LYS A 123 6.65 16.69 -35.64
C LYS A 123 7.31 17.28 -34.40
N ALA A 124 6.93 18.51 -34.04
CA ALA A 124 7.40 19.10 -32.79
C ALA A 124 7.01 18.23 -31.58
N LYS A 125 7.97 18.00 -30.69
CA LYS A 125 7.84 17.18 -29.49
C LYS A 125 7.84 18.04 -28.23
N ARG A 126 7.28 17.52 -27.14
CA ARG A 126 7.19 18.24 -25.87
C ARG A 126 8.34 17.83 -24.95
N PHE A 127 8.98 18.80 -24.32
CA PHE A 127 10.06 18.58 -23.35
C PHE A 127 9.71 19.22 -22.02
N VAL A 128 10.00 18.51 -20.93
CA VAL A 128 9.78 18.96 -19.54
C VAL A 128 11.03 18.59 -18.72
N LEU A 129 11.48 19.49 -17.85
CA LEU A 129 12.50 19.15 -16.85
C LEU A 129 11.84 18.70 -15.55
N LEU A 130 12.43 17.68 -14.92
CA LEU A 130 11.99 17.09 -13.67
C LEU A 130 13.09 17.26 -12.60
N GLY A 131 12.78 17.98 -11.52
CA GLY A 131 13.71 18.21 -10.43
C GLY A 131 13.85 16.97 -9.56
N LEU A 132 15.09 16.55 -9.30
CA LEU A 132 15.43 15.42 -8.43
C LEU A 132 15.94 15.87 -7.05
N GLY A 133 15.96 17.17 -6.78
CA GLY A 133 16.53 17.76 -5.57
C GLY A 133 17.98 18.24 -5.77
N PRO A 134 18.68 18.57 -4.68
CA PRO A 134 20.06 19.07 -4.74
C PRO A 134 21.03 17.99 -5.22
N GLU A 135 22.03 18.39 -6.02
CA GLU A 135 23.12 17.53 -6.45
C GLU A 135 23.96 17.11 -5.24
N GLY A 136 24.09 15.80 -5.05
CA GLY A 136 25.07 15.24 -4.15
C GLY A 136 26.48 15.36 -4.75
N LYS A 137 27.52 15.41 -3.91
CA LYS A 137 28.91 15.39 -4.41
C LYS A 137 29.23 14.02 -4.99
N GLU A 138 29.65 13.97 -6.26
CA GLU A 138 30.30 12.78 -6.84
C GLU A 138 31.56 12.45 -6.02
N LYS A 139 31.79 11.17 -5.74
CA LYS A 139 33.00 10.71 -5.04
C LYS A 139 33.55 9.48 -5.74
N ASP A 140 34.83 9.55 -6.12
CA ASP A 140 35.59 8.42 -6.67
C ASP A 140 34.93 7.75 -7.91
N GLY A 141 34.28 8.54 -8.78
CA GLY A 141 33.58 8.03 -9.97
C GLY A 141 32.21 7.39 -9.68
N VAL A 142 31.70 7.51 -8.45
CA VAL A 142 30.36 7.06 -8.06
C VAL A 142 29.38 8.23 -8.15
N PRO A 143 28.27 8.08 -8.90
CA PRO A 143 27.23 9.10 -9.02
C PRO A 143 26.61 9.51 -7.68
N PRO A 144 25.98 10.71 -7.61
CA PRO A 144 25.29 11.17 -6.41
C PRO A 144 24.27 10.13 -5.90
N LYS A 145 24.18 10.06 -4.56
CA LYS A 145 23.20 9.24 -3.85
C LYS A 145 21.89 10.01 -3.68
N VAL A 146 20.77 9.38 -4.01
CA VAL A 146 19.42 9.88 -3.72
C VAL A 146 18.69 8.95 -2.76
N GLU A 147 17.68 9.48 -2.06
CA GLU A 147 16.77 8.67 -1.27
C GLU A 147 15.71 7.99 -2.17
N SER A 148 15.21 6.83 -1.77
CA SER A 148 14.07 6.17 -2.44
C SER A 148 12.85 7.10 -2.57
N ALA A 149 12.61 7.96 -1.58
CA ALA A 149 11.55 8.97 -1.62
C ALA A 149 11.67 9.94 -2.81
N THR A 150 12.88 10.24 -3.27
CA THR A 150 13.11 11.06 -4.47
C THR A 150 12.65 10.35 -5.73
N ILE A 151 12.96 9.06 -5.86
CA ILE A 151 12.56 8.22 -7.01
C ILE A 151 11.04 8.08 -7.07
N MET A 152 10.39 7.85 -5.92
CA MET A 152 8.94 7.79 -5.86
C MET A 152 8.28 9.12 -6.25
N LYS A 153 8.82 10.26 -5.79
CA LYS A 153 8.33 11.59 -6.19
C LYS A 153 8.53 11.87 -7.68
N ALA A 154 9.65 11.43 -8.25
CA ALA A 154 9.92 11.51 -9.68
C ALA A 154 8.86 10.74 -10.49
N ALA A 155 8.54 9.51 -10.08
CA ALA A 155 7.51 8.71 -10.73
C ALA A 155 6.10 9.35 -10.68
N VAL A 156 5.73 9.95 -9.54
CA VAL A 156 4.47 10.70 -9.39
C VAL A 156 4.46 11.95 -10.30
N ALA A 157 5.59 12.65 -10.41
CA ALA A 157 5.70 13.79 -11.30
C ALA A 157 5.59 13.40 -12.78
N VAL A 158 6.15 12.25 -13.17
CA VAL A 158 5.99 11.70 -14.53
C VAL A 158 4.52 11.47 -14.87
N THR A 159 3.71 10.91 -13.96
CA THR A 159 2.28 10.72 -14.22
C THR A 159 1.51 12.03 -14.27
N SER A 160 1.87 13.00 -13.43
CA SER A 160 1.31 14.37 -13.50
C SER A 160 1.60 15.02 -14.85
N ALA A 161 2.86 15.00 -15.29
CA ALA A 161 3.25 15.53 -16.59
C ALA A 161 2.50 14.84 -17.73
N CYS A 162 2.39 13.51 -17.70
CA CYS A 162 1.64 12.74 -18.68
C CYS A 162 0.14 13.11 -18.70
N HIS A 163 -0.47 13.34 -17.54
CA HIS A 163 -1.88 13.74 -17.43
C HIS A 163 -2.12 15.17 -17.95
N ASP A 164 -1.23 16.10 -17.62
CA ASP A 164 -1.35 17.51 -18.01
C ASP A 164 -1.15 17.70 -19.53
N GLN A 165 -0.29 16.89 -20.14
CA GLN A 165 -0.03 16.92 -21.57
C GLN A 165 -1.08 16.13 -22.35
N LYS A 166 -2.19 16.78 -22.69
CA LYS A 166 -3.26 16.18 -23.51
C LYS A 166 -2.75 15.72 -24.89
N LYS A 167 -3.33 14.61 -25.38
CA LYS A 167 -3.07 14.02 -26.72
C LYS A 167 -1.61 13.59 -26.92
N ILE A 168 -1.04 12.92 -25.92
CA ILE A 168 0.22 12.18 -26.05
C ILE A 168 -0.10 10.69 -25.98
N LYS A 169 0.67 9.87 -26.70
CA LYS A 169 0.61 8.41 -26.68
C LYS A 169 1.84 7.80 -26.03
N SER A 170 2.99 8.47 -26.09
CA SER A 170 4.25 7.98 -25.52
C SER A 170 4.96 9.03 -24.68
N CYS A 171 5.64 8.58 -23.62
CA CYS A 171 6.51 9.39 -22.79
C CYS A 171 7.87 8.70 -22.61
N ASN A 172 8.95 9.42 -22.87
CA ASN A 172 10.30 8.98 -22.51
C ASN A 172 10.77 9.76 -21.28
N VAL A 173 11.35 9.08 -20.30
CA VAL A 173 11.91 9.68 -19.08
C VAL A 173 13.40 9.39 -19.08
N LEU A 174 14.23 10.41 -19.16
CA LEU A 174 15.68 10.31 -19.02
C LEU A 174 16.06 10.76 -17.62
N LEU A 175 16.55 9.85 -16.78
CA LEU A 175 17.13 10.21 -15.49
C LEU A 175 18.66 10.27 -15.62
N PRO A 176 19.32 11.24 -14.99
CA PRO A 176 20.78 11.32 -14.96
C PRO A 176 21.37 10.09 -14.23
N PRO A 177 22.70 9.88 -14.29
CA PRO A 177 23.39 8.95 -13.42
C PRO A 177 23.11 9.21 -11.94
N GLN A 178 22.54 8.22 -11.24
CA GLN A 178 22.43 8.26 -9.77
C GLN A 178 22.52 6.86 -9.15
N THR A 179 22.91 6.83 -7.88
CA THR A 179 22.72 5.67 -7.00
C THR A 179 21.63 5.97 -5.99
N VAL A 180 20.91 4.95 -5.51
CA VAL A 180 19.92 5.14 -4.43
C VAL A 180 20.48 4.56 -3.14
N GLU A 181 20.39 5.32 -2.06
CA GLU A 181 20.94 4.90 -0.78
C GLU A 181 20.22 3.64 -0.26
N GLY A 182 21.01 2.60 0.02
CA GLY A 182 20.53 1.37 0.65
C GLY A 182 19.76 0.42 -0.26
N ILE A 183 19.58 0.72 -1.55
CA ILE A 183 18.87 -0.17 -2.50
C ILE A 183 19.64 -0.36 -3.81
N SER A 184 19.41 -1.50 -4.46
CA SER A 184 19.96 -1.80 -5.78
C SER A 184 19.19 -1.08 -6.90
N VAL A 185 19.69 -1.14 -8.14
CA VAL A 185 18.95 -0.67 -9.32
C VAL A 185 17.59 -1.38 -9.45
N LYS A 186 17.52 -2.68 -9.12
CA LYS A 186 16.25 -3.43 -9.04
C LYS A 186 15.29 -2.83 -8.01
N GLY A 187 15.80 -2.44 -6.84
CA GLY A 187 15.02 -1.72 -5.84
C GLY A 187 14.50 -0.37 -6.35
N MET A 188 15.36 0.43 -6.98
CA MET A 188 14.98 1.72 -7.58
C MET A 188 13.86 1.55 -8.61
N LEU A 189 13.99 0.59 -9.53
CA LEU A 189 12.98 0.33 -10.57
C LEU A 189 11.67 -0.15 -9.97
N THR A 190 11.73 -0.98 -8.92
CA THR A 190 10.54 -1.43 -8.17
C THR A 190 9.83 -0.24 -7.53
N ASP A 191 10.56 0.67 -6.87
CA ASP A 191 10.00 1.86 -6.23
C ASP A 191 9.41 2.84 -7.25
N PHE A 192 10.12 3.08 -8.36
CA PHE A 192 9.64 3.92 -9.45
C PHE A 192 8.35 3.35 -10.04
N SER A 193 8.34 2.07 -10.39
CA SER A 193 7.16 1.38 -10.93
C SER A 193 5.99 1.41 -9.96
N THR A 194 6.24 1.12 -8.67
CA THR A 194 5.21 1.17 -7.63
C THR A 194 4.56 2.54 -7.54
N ALA A 195 5.36 3.61 -7.46
CA ALA A 195 4.87 4.96 -7.34
C ALA A 195 4.17 5.44 -8.63
N PHE A 196 4.71 5.10 -9.80
CA PHE A 196 4.12 5.39 -11.10
C PHE A 196 2.70 4.81 -11.19
N PHE A 197 2.55 3.49 -11.05
CA PHE A 197 1.24 2.85 -11.15
C PHE A 197 0.28 3.24 -10.03
N SER A 198 0.78 3.44 -8.79
CA SER A 198 -0.06 3.89 -7.67
C SER A 198 -0.64 5.29 -7.88
N SER A 199 0.08 6.16 -8.59
CA SER A 199 -0.37 7.53 -8.87
C SER A 199 -1.37 7.64 -10.02
N LEU A 200 -1.53 6.58 -10.81
CA LEU A 200 -2.56 6.46 -11.85
C LEU A 200 -3.92 6.01 -11.30
N TYR A 201 -3.95 5.49 -10.07
CA TYR A 201 -5.18 5.03 -9.43
C TYR A 201 -6.20 6.16 -9.28
N VAL A 202 -7.42 5.90 -9.75
CA VAL A 202 -8.61 6.72 -9.48
C VAL A 202 -9.80 5.79 -9.30
N ASP A 203 -10.49 5.90 -8.17
CA ASP A 203 -11.73 5.15 -7.94
C ASP A 203 -12.90 5.80 -8.68
N ASN A 204 -13.25 5.23 -9.83
CA ASN A 204 -14.38 5.65 -10.65
C ASN A 204 -15.60 4.72 -10.52
N ARG A 205 -15.53 3.64 -9.72
CA ARG A 205 -16.55 2.58 -9.68
C ARG A 205 -17.95 3.10 -9.37
N TYR A 206 -18.03 4.19 -8.61
CA TYR A 206 -19.28 4.81 -8.19
C TYR A 206 -19.51 6.21 -8.80
N ARG A 207 -18.73 6.61 -9.82
CA ARG A 207 -18.84 7.91 -10.50
C ARG A 207 -19.43 7.76 -11.89
N THR A 208 -20.16 8.77 -12.36
CA THR A 208 -20.74 8.81 -13.71
C THR A 208 -20.52 10.15 -14.41
N GLY A 209 -20.58 10.12 -15.74
CA GLY A 209 -20.52 11.32 -16.58
C GLY A 209 -19.26 12.13 -16.34
N LYS A 210 -19.41 13.45 -16.18
CA LYS A 210 -18.29 14.40 -16.02
C LYS A 210 -17.46 14.22 -14.74
N LYS A 211 -17.90 13.36 -13.80
CA LYS A 211 -17.16 13.07 -12.57
C LYS A 211 -16.15 11.93 -12.73
N VAL A 212 -16.23 11.17 -13.83
CA VAL A 212 -15.24 10.14 -14.15
C VAL A 212 -13.95 10.82 -14.56
N GLU A 213 -12.85 10.42 -13.94
CA GLU A 213 -11.52 10.96 -14.20
C GLU A 213 -10.54 9.83 -14.53
N ILE A 214 -9.79 9.99 -15.62
CA ILE A 214 -8.76 9.04 -16.04
C ILE A 214 -7.43 9.77 -16.03
N LYS A 215 -6.50 9.35 -15.18
CA LYS A 215 -5.13 9.89 -15.15
C LYS A 215 -4.36 9.40 -16.37
N ALA A 216 -3.56 10.29 -16.95
CA ALA A 216 -2.76 10.00 -18.16
C ALA A 216 -3.58 9.36 -19.31
N ASP A 217 -4.82 9.84 -19.52
CA ASP A 217 -5.71 9.29 -20.54
C ASP A 217 -5.10 9.39 -21.96
N GLY A 218 -5.07 8.27 -22.67
CA GLY A 218 -4.48 8.11 -23.99
C GLY A 218 -2.98 7.79 -24.02
N VAL A 219 -2.29 7.76 -22.87
CA VAL A 219 -0.89 7.33 -22.80
C VAL A 219 -0.81 5.81 -22.90
N GLU A 220 -0.12 5.32 -23.91
CA GLU A 220 0.04 3.90 -24.22
C GLU A 220 1.34 3.34 -23.63
N SER A 221 2.42 4.15 -23.59
CA SER A 221 3.73 3.69 -23.10
C SER A 221 4.55 4.78 -22.41
N VAL A 222 5.30 4.37 -21.39
CA VAL A 222 6.34 5.15 -20.71
C VAL A 222 7.64 4.35 -20.72
N LYS A 223 8.73 4.95 -21.21
CA LYS A 223 10.06 4.34 -21.22
C LYS A 223 11.00 5.09 -20.28
N LEU A 224 11.56 4.38 -19.31
CA LEU A 224 12.57 4.92 -18.40
C LEU A 224 13.97 4.61 -18.93
N TYR A 225 14.68 5.64 -19.36
CA TYR A 225 16.08 5.58 -19.77
C TYR A 225 16.98 5.83 -18.58
N HIS A 226 17.92 4.90 -18.34
CA HIS A 226 18.88 5.00 -17.25
C HIS A 226 20.26 4.52 -17.71
N GLU A 227 21.31 5.30 -17.40
CA GLU A 227 22.67 5.13 -17.95
C GLU A 227 23.40 3.89 -17.38
N PHE A 228 22.99 3.32 -16.25
CA PHE A 228 23.62 2.13 -15.64
C PHE A 228 23.01 0.77 -15.99
N LEU A 229 22.11 0.72 -16.98
CA LEU A 229 21.50 -0.54 -17.40
C LEU A 229 22.36 -1.16 -18.50
N GLU A 230 23.25 -2.12 -18.20
CA GLU A 230 24.14 -2.73 -19.22
C GLU A 230 24.05 -4.27 -19.24
N GLY A 231 23.81 -4.89 -20.40
CA GLY A 231 23.83 -6.36 -20.56
C GLY A 231 22.45 -7.05 -20.50
N ALA A 232 22.34 -8.24 -21.11
CA ALA A 232 21.06 -8.92 -21.34
C ALA A 232 20.42 -9.53 -20.08
N ASP A 233 21.21 -10.17 -19.21
CA ASP A 233 20.71 -10.74 -17.94
C ASP A 233 20.15 -9.66 -17.01
N LEU A 234 20.71 -8.46 -17.10
CA LEU A 234 20.26 -7.29 -16.37
C LEU A 234 18.90 -6.78 -16.87
N VAL A 235 18.61 -6.87 -18.17
CA VAL A 235 17.30 -6.47 -18.74
C VAL A 235 16.17 -7.31 -18.19
N SER A 236 16.33 -8.65 -18.10
CA SER A 236 15.32 -9.50 -17.47
C SER A 236 15.08 -9.14 -16.00
N ASP A 237 16.15 -8.82 -15.27
CA ASP A 237 16.04 -8.38 -13.88
C ASP A 237 15.30 -7.04 -13.73
N TYR A 238 15.40 -6.15 -14.74
CA TYR A 238 14.70 -4.87 -14.77
C TYR A 238 13.21 -5.02 -15.08
N ASP A 239 12.85 -5.89 -16.03
CA ASP A 239 11.46 -6.20 -16.35
C ASP A 239 10.76 -6.86 -15.14
N ASP A 240 11.47 -7.73 -14.42
CA ASP A 240 11.00 -8.32 -13.17
C ASP A 240 10.80 -7.26 -12.07
N ALA A 241 11.72 -6.29 -11.96
CA ALA A 241 11.62 -5.17 -11.02
C ALA A 241 10.38 -4.30 -11.30
N ILE A 242 10.18 -3.93 -12.56
CA ILE A 242 9.02 -3.15 -13.00
C ILE A 242 7.73 -3.93 -12.75
N SER A 243 7.71 -5.21 -13.10
CA SER A 243 6.56 -6.10 -12.88
C SER A 243 6.23 -6.26 -11.41
N SER A 244 7.25 -6.34 -10.54
CA SER A 244 7.10 -6.37 -9.08
C SER A 244 6.50 -5.07 -8.55
N GLY A 245 7.00 -3.92 -9.00
CA GLY A 245 6.42 -2.63 -8.59
C GLY A 245 4.98 -2.46 -9.05
N ALA A 246 4.65 -2.93 -10.26
CA ALA A 246 3.28 -2.93 -10.77
C ALA A 246 2.37 -3.87 -9.94
N ALA A 247 2.88 -5.03 -9.52
CA ALA A 247 2.15 -5.95 -8.64
C ALA A 247 1.84 -5.33 -7.27
N ILE A 248 2.82 -4.66 -6.66
CA ILE A 248 2.65 -3.94 -5.39
C ILE A 248 1.62 -2.83 -5.54
N ALA A 249 1.68 -2.03 -6.61
CA ALA A 249 0.71 -0.98 -6.88
C ALA A 249 -0.72 -1.51 -7.08
N ARG A 250 -0.88 -2.66 -7.75
CA ARG A 250 -2.18 -3.36 -7.89
C ARG A 250 -2.70 -3.88 -6.55
N GLY A 251 -1.81 -4.34 -5.68
CA GLY A 251 -2.15 -4.70 -4.31
C GLY A 251 -2.67 -3.48 -3.53
N CYS A 252 -1.95 -2.36 -3.57
CA CYS A 252 -2.36 -1.11 -2.93
C CYS A 252 -3.69 -0.58 -3.47
N SER A 253 -3.89 -0.67 -4.79
CA SER A 253 -5.15 -0.26 -5.45
C SER A 253 -6.31 -1.13 -4.98
N LEU A 254 -6.12 -2.45 -4.87
CA LEU A 254 -7.14 -3.34 -4.31
C LEU A 254 -7.44 -3.02 -2.85
N THR A 255 -6.41 -2.75 -2.03
CA THR A 255 -6.62 -2.31 -0.64
C THR A 255 -7.48 -1.04 -0.58
N LYS A 256 -7.22 -0.06 -1.44
CA LYS A 256 -8.07 1.13 -1.55
C LYS A 256 -9.47 0.79 -2.02
N ASP A 257 -9.61 -0.09 -3.00
CA ASP A 257 -10.90 -0.48 -3.56
C ASP A 257 -11.81 -1.14 -2.52
N ILE A 258 -11.26 -2.05 -1.69
CA ILE A 258 -11.97 -2.69 -0.58
C ILE A 258 -12.41 -1.64 0.44
N VAL A 259 -11.50 -0.82 0.95
CA VAL A 259 -11.81 0.18 1.99
C VAL A 259 -12.76 1.30 1.49
N ASN A 260 -12.66 1.67 0.21
CA ASN A 260 -13.53 2.69 -0.38
C ASN A 260 -14.95 2.18 -0.64
N ALA A 261 -15.12 0.88 -0.87
CA ALA A 261 -16.42 0.30 -1.21
C ALA A 261 -17.41 0.49 -0.05
N PRO A 262 -18.63 0.96 -0.33
CA PRO A 262 -19.66 1.11 0.70
C PRO A 262 -20.22 -0.26 1.10
N HIS A 263 -20.81 -0.35 2.29
CA HIS A 263 -21.38 -1.59 2.84
C HIS A 263 -22.39 -2.29 1.91
N ASN A 264 -23.18 -1.52 1.16
CA ASN A 264 -24.15 -2.07 0.20
C ASN A 264 -23.52 -2.62 -1.11
N VAL A 265 -22.19 -2.66 -1.17
CA VAL A 265 -21.39 -3.27 -2.24
C VAL A 265 -20.39 -4.26 -1.64
N LEU A 266 -19.74 -3.89 -0.52
CA LEU A 266 -18.81 -4.75 0.20
C LEU A 266 -19.46 -5.32 1.48
N ASN A 267 -19.57 -6.64 1.50
CA ASN A 267 -20.08 -7.50 2.56
C ASN A 267 -19.27 -8.81 2.57
N SER A 268 -19.54 -9.71 3.53
CA SER A 268 -18.74 -10.93 3.72
C SER A 268 -18.65 -11.77 2.44
N GLU A 269 -19.75 -11.92 1.70
CA GLU A 269 -19.84 -12.68 0.45
C GLU A 269 -19.01 -12.08 -0.68
N SER A 270 -19.14 -10.77 -0.92
CA SER A 270 -18.38 -10.06 -1.96
C SER A 270 -16.89 -9.94 -1.65
N LEU A 271 -16.50 -9.91 -0.36
CA LEU A 271 -15.10 -10.02 0.03
C LEU A 271 -14.55 -11.45 -0.20
N ALA A 272 -15.35 -12.49 0.07
CA ALA A 272 -14.97 -13.86 -0.23
C ALA A 272 -14.79 -14.09 -1.75
N GLU A 273 -15.63 -13.47 -2.58
CA GLU A 273 -15.45 -13.51 -4.04
C GLU A 273 -14.20 -12.74 -4.49
N THR A 274 -13.90 -11.61 -3.85
CA THR A 274 -12.63 -10.90 -4.05
C THR A 274 -11.44 -11.82 -3.77
N ALA A 275 -11.48 -12.61 -2.69
CA ALA A 275 -10.41 -13.57 -2.38
C ALA A 275 -10.30 -14.71 -3.40
N ARG A 276 -11.43 -15.26 -3.88
CA ARG A 276 -11.43 -16.27 -4.96
C ARG A 276 -10.83 -15.71 -6.25
N ARG A 277 -11.15 -14.46 -6.60
CA ARG A 277 -10.56 -13.77 -7.76
C ARG A 277 -9.04 -13.59 -7.62
N ILE A 278 -8.54 -13.24 -6.43
CA ILE A 278 -7.09 -13.17 -6.17
C ILE A 278 -6.41 -14.51 -6.47
N ALA A 279 -6.97 -15.61 -5.96
CA ALA A 279 -6.44 -16.94 -6.23
C ALA A 279 -6.48 -17.30 -7.73
N GLY A 280 -7.57 -16.94 -8.44
CA GLY A 280 -7.68 -17.10 -9.89
C GLY A 280 -6.62 -16.32 -10.69
N GLU A 281 -6.33 -15.06 -10.30
CA GLU A 281 -5.31 -14.22 -10.94
C GLU A 281 -3.86 -14.70 -10.65
N SER A 282 -3.65 -15.53 -9.62
CA SER A 282 -2.31 -15.97 -9.19
C SER A 282 -1.62 -16.97 -10.13
N GLY A 283 -2.37 -17.56 -11.07
CA GLY A 283 -1.87 -18.63 -11.93
C GLY A 283 -1.50 -19.91 -11.15
N GLY A 284 -2.20 -20.18 -10.04
CA GLY A 284 -2.07 -21.41 -9.24
C GLY A 284 -1.09 -21.34 -8.07
N SER A 285 -0.42 -20.20 -7.84
CA SER A 285 0.46 -20.02 -6.67
C SER A 285 -0.30 -19.74 -5.37
N ILE A 286 -1.58 -19.36 -5.46
CA ILE A 286 -2.47 -19.15 -4.31
C ILE A 286 -3.68 -20.08 -4.39
N THR A 287 -3.95 -20.80 -3.29
CA THR A 287 -5.21 -21.51 -3.07
C THR A 287 -6.15 -20.68 -2.20
N CYS A 288 -7.46 -20.77 -2.44
CA CYS A 288 -8.49 -20.10 -1.65
C CYS A 288 -9.43 -21.12 -1.01
N GLU A 289 -9.53 -21.10 0.31
CA GLU A 289 -10.55 -21.81 1.07
C GLU A 289 -11.44 -20.77 1.75
N ILE A 290 -12.76 -20.96 1.63
CA ILE A 290 -13.77 -20.13 2.29
C ILE A 290 -14.53 -21.04 3.23
N LEU A 291 -14.44 -20.78 4.53
CA LEU A 291 -15.22 -21.51 5.54
C LEU A 291 -16.50 -20.72 5.80
N GLY A 292 -17.63 -21.38 5.56
CA GLY A 292 -18.94 -20.83 5.89
C GLY A 292 -19.23 -20.93 7.38
N LYS A 293 -20.46 -20.58 7.74
CA LYS A 293 -20.92 -20.59 9.12
C LYS A 293 -20.78 -21.99 9.75
N GLU A 294 -21.23 -23.04 9.07
CA GLU A 294 -21.20 -24.41 9.57
C GLU A 294 -19.76 -24.90 9.80
N GLU A 295 -18.83 -24.59 8.89
CA GLU A 295 -17.42 -24.94 9.05
C GLU A 295 -16.74 -24.20 10.20
N CYS A 296 -17.13 -22.94 10.44
CA CYS A 296 -16.68 -22.15 11.58
C CYS A 296 -17.28 -22.66 12.91
N GLU A 297 -18.56 -23.06 12.92
CA GLU A 297 -19.22 -23.67 14.08
C GLU A 297 -18.53 -24.99 14.47
N ALA A 298 -18.20 -25.83 13.48
CA ALA A 298 -17.48 -27.08 13.71
C ALA A 298 -16.07 -26.88 14.30
N ARG A 299 -15.44 -25.73 14.05
CA ARG A 299 -14.14 -25.33 14.63
C ARG A 299 -14.27 -24.60 15.97
N GLY A 300 -15.49 -24.40 16.47
CA GLY A 300 -15.73 -23.70 17.72
C GLY A 300 -15.37 -22.21 17.68
N MET A 301 -15.44 -21.57 16.51
CA MET A 301 -15.13 -20.13 16.32
C MET A 301 -16.22 -19.21 16.90
N GLY A 302 -16.56 -19.39 18.17
CA GLY A 302 -17.70 -18.74 18.80
C GLY A 302 -17.50 -17.25 19.09
N ALA A 303 -16.27 -16.75 19.16
CA ALA A 303 -16.00 -15.32 19.32
C ALA A 303 -16.30 -14.57 18.01
N TYR A 304 -15.82 -15.10 16.88
CA TYR A 304 -16.12 -14.59 15.54
C TYR A 304 -17.60 -14.69 15.20
N LEU A 305 -18.20 -15.88 15.35
CA LEU A 305 -19.61 -16.10 15.02
C LEU A 305 -20.55 -15.31 15.95
N GLY A 306 -20.14 -15.05 17.20
CA GLY A 306 -20.87 -14.20 18.13
C GLY A 306 -21.01 -12.76 17.64
N VAL A 307 -19.97 -12.21 16.99
CA VAL A 307 -20.05 -10.89 16.34
C VAL A 307 -20.92 -10.95 15.09
N ALA A 308 -20.67 -11.94 14.22
CA ALA A 308 -21.31 -12.03 12.91
C ALA A 308 -22.83 -12.29 12.95
N ARG A 309 -23.34 -12.93 14.01
CA ARG A 309 -24.75 -13.37 14.08
C ARG A 309 -25.79 -12.25 13.99
N GLY A 310 -25.36 -10.99 14.14
CA GLY A 310 -26.21 -9.82 13.98
C GLY A 310 -26.51 -9.45 12.52
N SER A 311 -25.67 -9.87 11.58
CA SER A 311 -25.73 -9.49 10.15
C SER A 311 -26.84 -10.23 9.38
N GLU A 312 -27.24 -9.66 8.24
CA GLU A 312 -28.10 -10.33 7.25
C GLU A 312 -27.32 -11.24 6.31
N THR A 313 -26.05 -10.92 6.05
CA THR A 313 -25.13 -11.73 5.25
C THR A 313 -24.43 -12.77 6.13
N GLU A 314 -24.23 -13.98 5.62
CA GLU A 314 -23.55 -15.02 6.39
C GLU A 314 -22.05 -14.74 6.53
N PRO A 315 -21.44 -15.03 7.69
CA PRO A 315 -20.00 -14.87 7.89
C PRO A 315 -19.20 -15.68 6.87
N GLN A 316 -18.11 -15.10 6.35
CA GLN A 316 -17.18 -15.78 5.44
C GLN A 316 -15.79 -15.73 6.02
N PHE A 317 -15.25 -16.87 6.46
CA PHE A 317 -13.86 -16.94 6.89
C PHE A 317 -12.97 -17.25 5.70
N ILE A 318 -12.12 -16.30 5.33
CA ILE A 318 -11.28 -16.34 4.14
C ILE A 318 -9.89 -16.83 4.53
N HIS A 319 -9.42 -17.88 3.85
CA HIS A 319 -8.05 -18.38 3.96
C HIS A 319 -7.42 -18.52 2.57
N LEU A 320 -6.48 -17.62 2.26
CA LEU A 320 -5.60 -17.76 1.11
C LEU A 320 -4.26 -18.36 1.55
N THR A 321 -3.77 -19.35 0.82
CA THR A 321 -2.42 -19.89 1.03
C THR A 321 -1.57 -19.66 -0.20
N TYR A 322 -0.50 -18.89 -0.05
CA TYR A 322 0.55 -18.79 -1.05
C TYR A 322 1.61 -19.87 -0.82
N LYS A 323 1.99 -20.56 -1.89
CA LYS A 323 3.17 -21.43 -1.93
C LYS A 323 4.02 -21.08 -3.15
N PRO A 324 5.36 -21.08 -3.03
CA PRO A 324 6.21 -20.85 -4.17
C PRO A 324 6.01 -21.98 -5.19
N PRO A 325 6.03 -21.70 -6.50
CA PRO A 325 5.84 -22.73 -7.53
C PRO A 325 6.89 -23.85 -7.49
N SER A 326 8.06 -23.57 -6.92
CA SER A 326 9.18 -24.48 -6.77
C SER A 326 10.06 -24.08 -5.59
N GLY A 327 10.97 -24.98 -5.18
CA GLY A 327 11.95 -24.71 -4.12
C GLY A 327 11.51 -25.20 -2.74
N GLU A 328 12.45 -25.16 -1.80
CA GLU A 328 12.20 -25.51 -0.40
C GLU A 328 11.53 -24.34 0.34
N ILE A 329 10.58 -24.67 1.22
CA ILE A 329 9.93 -23.71 2.10
C ILE A 329 10.78 -23.60 3.37
N LYS A 330 11.41 -22.43 3.58
CA LYS A 330 12.24 -22.16 4.76
C LYS A 330 11.41 -21.69 5.95
N LYS A 331 10.32 -20.95 5.69
CA LYS A 331 9.44 -20.40 6.73
C LYS A 331 7.98 -20.48 6.34
N LYS A 332 7.14 -20.76 7.34
CA LYS A 332 5.68 -20.62 7.24
C LYS A 332 5.19 -19.46 8.09
N VAL A 333 4.53 -18.48 7.47
CA VAL A 333 4.09 -17.25 8.15
C VAL A 333 2.60 -16.95 7.98
N GLY A 334 2.03 -16.24 8.96
CA GLY A 334 0.63 -15.84 8.99
C GLY A 334 0.46 -14.33 8.93
N CYS A 335 -0.42 -13.87 8.04
CA CYS A 335 -0.88 -12.49 7.92
C CYS A 335 -2.38 -12.46 8.21
N VAL A 336 -2.78 -11.95 9.37
CA VAL A 336 -4.19 -11.88 9.79
C VAL A 336 -4.70 -10.45 9.64
N GLY A 337 -5.88 -10.27 9.05
CA GLY A 337 -6.48 -8.94 8.87
C GLY A 337 -7.87 -8.85 9.48
N LYS A 338 -8.15 -7.80 10.27
CA LYS A 338 -9.52 -7.49 10.74
C LYS A 338 -10.45 -7.25 9.54
N GLY A 339 -11.51 -8.05 9.45
CA GLY A 339 -12.49 -8.05 8.35
C GLY A 339 -13.88 -7.59 8.75
N LEU A 340 -14.01 -6.47 9.48
CA LEU A 340 -15.31 -5.87 9.80
C LEU A 340 -15.72 -4.94 8.66
N LEU A 341 -16.69 -5.36 7.85
CA LEU A 341 -17.03 -4.67 6.60
C LEU A 341 -17.98 -3.50 6.83
N PHE A 342 -18.71 -3.53 7.94
CA PHE A 342 -19.34 -2.36 8.53
C PHE A 342 -19.48 -2.57 10.03
N ASP A 343 -19.23 -1.50 10.79
CA ASP A 343 -19.29 -1.54 12.24
C ASP A 343 -20.23 -0.47 12.79
N THR A 344 -21.41 -0.91 13.25
CA THR A 344 -22.38 -0.05 13.93
C THR A 344 -22.04 0.18 15.41
N GLY A 345 -21.10 -0.60 15.95
CA GLY A 345 -20.85 -0.81 17.38
C GLY A 345 -21.78 -1.81 18.04
N GLY A 346 -22.74 -2.38 17.30
CA GLY A 346 -23.77 -3.25 17.86
C GLY A 346 -24.66 -2.50 18.86
N TYR A 347 -25.04 -3.15 19.96
CA TYR A 347 -25.86 -2.50 20.99
C TYR A 347 -25.14 -1.36 21.72
N ASN A 348 -23.81 -1.36 21.77
CA ASN A 348 -22.99 -0.20 22.10
C ASN A 348 -22.82 0.72 20.88
N ILE A 349 -23.94 1.21 20.37
CA ILE A 349 -24.00 1.94 19.11
C ILE A 349 -22.99 3.10 19.04
N LYS A 350 -22.25 3.18 17.94
CA LYS A 350 -21.38 4.31 17.65
C LYS A 350 -22.22 5.57 17.51
N THR A 351 -21.87 6.62 18.25
CA THR A 351 -22.56 7.91 18.20
C THR A 351 -21.83 8.96 17.36
N SER A 352 -20.68 8.60 16.79
CA SER A 352 -19.85 9.46 15.94
C SER A 352 -19.07 8.63 14.92
N MET A 353 -18.75 9.21 13.75
CA MET A 353 -17.92 8.60 12.70
C MET A 353 -18.47 7.30 12.08
N MET A 354 -19.72 6.93 12.37
CA MET A 354 -20.33 5.68 11.87
C MET A 354 -20.35 5.63 10.34
N GLU A 355 -20.53 6.79 9.68
CA GLU A 355 -20.53 6.91 8.22
C GLU A 355 -19.22 6.49 7.56
N LEU A 356 -18.12 6.48 8.33
CA LEU A 356 -16.80 6.06 7.85
C LEU A 356 -16.50 4.59 8.14
N MET A 357 -17.32 3.87 8.90
CA MET A 357 -17.03 2.50 9.36
C MET A 357 -16.97 1.43 8.26
N LYS A 358 -17.18 1.80 6.99
CA LYS A 358 -16.75 0.98 5.85
C LYS A 358 -15.23 0.72 5.85
N PHE A 359 -14.44 1.62 6.45
CA PHE A 359 -12.99 1.49 6.53
C PHE A 359 -12.50 0.47 7.57
N ASP A 360 -13.42 -0.09 8.39
CA ASP A 360 -13.09 -0.99 9.49
C ASP A 360 -12.64 -2.40 9.05
N CYS A 361 -12.51 -2.57 7.73
CA CYS A 361 -11.91 -3.70 7.05
C CYS A 361 -10.49 -3.39 6.53
N GLY A 362 -9.87 -2.29 6.95
CA GLY A 362 -8.54 -1.88 6.47
C GLY A 362 -7.46 -2.95 6.65
N GLY A 363 -7.54 -3.74 7.72
CA GLY A 363 -6.65 -4.87 7.98
C GLY A 363 -6.80 -5.98 6.94
N ALA A 364 -8.03 -6.44 6.72
CA ALA A 364 -8.36 -7.41 5.67
C ALA A 364 -7.94 -6.90 4.28
N ALA A 365 -8.21 -5.63 3.98
CA ALA A 365 -7.86 -5.01 2.71
C ALA A 365 -6.34 -5.00 2.47
N ALA A 366 -5.53 -4.72 3.50
CA ALA A 366 -4.07 -4.74 3.42
C ALA A 366 -3.55 -6.17 3.18
N VAL A 367 -4.08 -7.14 3.93
CA VAL A 367 -3.71 -8.57 3.83
C VAL A 367 -4.07 -9.16 2.47
N LEU A 368 -5.27 -8.88 1.94
CA LEU A 368 -5.68 -9.34 0.61
C LEU A 368 -4.95 -8.60 -0.52
N GLY A 369 -4.69 -7.29 -0.36
CA GLY A 369 -3.86 -6.53 -1.29
C GLY A 369 -2.44 -7.10 -1.38
N ALA A 370 -1.86 -7.48 -0.24
CA ALA A 370 -0.56 -8.15 -0.20
C ALA A 370 -0.61 -9.55 -0.81
N ALA A 371 -1.65 -10.35 -0.55
CA ALA A 371 -1.84 -11.65 -1.19
C ALA A 371 -1.82 -11.52 -2.72
N ARG A 372 -2.52 -10.53 -3.28
CA ARG A 372 -2.52 -10.26 -4.73
C ARG A 372 -1.13 -9.91 -5.27
N ALA A 373 -0.37 -9.08 -4.55
CA ALA A 373 0.99 -8.73 -4.93
C ALA A 373 1.92 -9.95 -4.88
N ILE A 374 1.88 -10.72 -3.79
CA ILE A 374 2.67 -11.94 -3.59
C ILE A 374 2.35 -13.01 -4.63
N GLY A 375 1.08 -13.23 -4.96
CA GLY A 375 0.68 -14.17 -6.00
C GLY A 375 1.25 -13.84 -7.39
N SER A 376 1.47 -12.56 -7.66
CA SER A 376 2.12 -12.08 -8.89
C SER A 376 3.65 -12.19 -8.83
N MET A 377 4.25 -11.78 -7.70
CA MET A 377 5.72 -11.72 -7.52
C MET A 377 6.36 -13.09 -7.29
N LYS A 378 5.61 -14.03 -6.70
CA LYS A 378 6.01 -15.41 -6.44
C LYS A 378 7.38 -15.55 -5.74
N PRO A 379 7.59 -14.89 -4.57
CA PRO A 379 8.84 -14.99 -3.84
C PRO A 379 9.13 -16.43 -3.38
N GLU A 380 10.39 -16.85 -3.50
CA GLU A 380 10.85 -18.18 -3.08
C GLU A 380 10.98 -18.29 -1.55
N GLY A 381 11.11 -19.50 -1.03
CA GLY A 381 11.51 -19.74 0.37
C GLY A 381 10.43 -19.53 1.44
N VAL A 382 9.24 -19.03 1.10
CA VAL A 382 8.17 -18.71 2.06
C VAL A 382 6.82 -19.31 1.69
N GLU A 383 6.16 -19.97 2.63
CA GLU A 383 4.72 -20.27 2.60
C GLU A 383 3.98 -19.22 3.44
N ALA A 384 3.00 -18.53 2.85
CA ALA A 384 2.30 -17.43 3.52
C ALA A 384 0.78 -17.68 3.56
N HIS A 385 0.21 -17.53 4.74
CA HIS A 385 -1.22 -17.69 5.00
C HIS A 385 -1.84 -16.30 5.21
N PHE A 386 -2.78 -15.91 4.36
CA PHE A 386 -3.52 -14.67 4.46
C PHE A 386 -4.94 -14.98 4.94
N ILE A 387 -5.29 -14.51 6.14
CA ILE A 387 -6.47 -14.96 6.88
C ILE A 387 -7.34 -13.77 7.27
N VAL A 388 -8.63 -13.86 6.99
CA VAL A 388 -9.63 -12.83 7.32
C VAL A 388 -10.90 -13.49 7.82
N ALA A 389 -11.34 -13.15 9.04
CA ALA A 389 -12.67 -13.49 9.53
C ALA A 389 -13.65 -12.37 9.13
N ALA A 390 -14.32 -12.52 7.98
CA ALA A 390 -15.10 -11.45 7.36
C ALA A 390 -16.58 -11.46 7.81
N CYS A 391 -17.01 -10.37 8.44
CA CYS A 391 -18.39 -10.19 8.88
C CYS A 391 -18.74 -8.71 9.08
N GLU A 392 -19.97 -8.45 9.49
CA GLU A 392 -20.47 -7.13 9.86
C GLU A 392 -20.98 -7.10 11.30
N ASN A 393 -20.70 -6.01 12.01
CA ASN A 393 -21.22 -5.80 13.36
C ASN A 393 -22.49 -4.93 13.28
N MET A 394 -23.64 -5.61 13.25
CA MET A 394 -24.95 -5.01 13.00
C MET A 394 -25.85 -5.09 14.23
N ILE A 395 -26.81 -4.17 14.32
CA ILE A 395 -27.89 -4.22 15.33
C ILE A 395 -29.03 -5.07 14.78
N SER A 396 -29.35 -6.16 15.47
CA SER A 396 -30.53 -6.96 15.18
C SER A 396 -31.02 -7.70 16.42
N ALA A 397 -32.18 -8.36 16.30
CA ALA A 397 -32.71 -9.22 17.37
C ALA A 397 -31.79 -10.40 17.70
N LYS A 398 -30.88 -10.76 16.77
CA LYS A 398 -29.91 -11.83 16.96
C LYS A 398 -28.57 -11.32 17.47
N ALA A 399 -28.25 -10.03 17.41
CA ALA A 399 -26.91 -9.54 17.72
C ALA A 399 -26.45 -9.89 19.16
N VAL A 400 -25.14 -9.96 19.38
CA VAL A 400 -24.56 -10.09 20.72
C VAL A 400 -24.93 -8.87 21.56
N VAL A 401 -25.20 -9.07 22.84
CA VAL A 401 -25.50 -7.98 23.79
C VAL A 401 -24.40 -7.88 24.86
N PRO A 402 -24.24 -6.71 25.50
CA PRO A 402 -23.40 -6.61 26.69
C PRO A 402 -23.81 -7.65 27.75
N SER A 403 -22.81 -8.19 28.44
CA SER A 403 -22.90 -9.32 29.39
C SER A 403 -23.08 -10.71 28.79
N ASP A 404 -23.16 -10.86 27.46
CA ASP A 404 -23.00 -12.18 26.85
C ASP A 404 -21.60 -12.73 27.15
N ILE A 405 -21.50 -14.07 27.23
CA ILE A 405 -20.22 -14.78 27.29
C ILE A 405 -20.07 -15.58 26.00
N LEU A 406 -18.97 -15.35 25.28
CA LEU A 406 -18.60 -16.11 24.09
C LEU A 406 -17.46 -17.06 24.41
N THR A 407 -17.36 -18.17 23.67
CA THR A 407 -16.24 -19.12 23.77
C THR A 407 -15.48 -19.10 22.46
N ALA A 408 -14.19 -18.76 22.50
CA ALA A 408 -13.31 -18.82 21.34
C ALA A 408 -12.88 -20.28 21.05
N SER A 409 -12.34 -20.51 19.86
CA SER A 409 -11.88 -21.81 19.35
C SER A 409 -10.73 -22.44 20.16
N ASN A 410 -10.03 -21.67 20.98
CA ASN A 410 -9.07 -22.17 21.98
C ASN A 410 -9.72 -22.53 23.34
N ASN A 411 -11.05 -22.58 23.42
CA ASN A 411 -11.89 -22.82 24.60
C ASN A 411 -11.86 -21.70 25.66
N LYS A 412 -11.23 -20.56 25.39
CA LYS A 412 -11.21 -19.43 26.32
C LYS A 412 -12.55 -18.71 26.28
N THR A 413 -13.13 -18.46 27.46
CA THR A 413 -14.40 -17.74 27.60
C THR A 413 -14.17 -16.24 27.73
N ILE A 414 -14.99 -15.44 27.03
CA ILE A 414 -14.85 -13.99 26.91
C ILE A 414 -16.16 -13.31 27.34
N GLU A 415 -16.12 -12.52 28.41
CA GLU A 415 -17.22 -11.64 28.82
C GLU A 415 -17.25 -10.40 27.91
N ILE A 416 -18.41 -10.17 27.27
CA ILE A 416 -18.60 -9.04 26.35
C ILE A 416 -19.10 -7.84 27.14
N LEU A 417 -18.21 -6.90 27.45
CA LEU A 417 -18.57 -5.66 28.16
C LEU A 417 -18.95 -4.54 27.20
N ASN A 418 -18.46 -4.60 25.95
CA ASN A 418 -18.77 -3.62 24.93
C ASN A 418 -18.77 -4.27 23.54
N THR A 419 -19.89 -4.19 22.82
CA THR A 419 -20.06 -4.77 21.47
C THR A 419 -19.39 -3.95 20.37
N ASP A 420 -18.87 -2.76 20.68
CA ASP A 420 -18.02 -1.90 19.84
C ASP A 420 -16.51 -2.21 19.99
N ALA A 421 -16.20 -3.28 20.75
CA ALA A 421 -14.89 -3.89 20.83
C ALA A 421 -14.93 -5.29 20.19
N GLU A 422 -15.57 -5.37 19.02
CA GLU A 422 -15.83 -6.57 18.23
C GLU A 422 -14.61 -7.07 17.45
N GLY A 423 -13.78 -6.17 16.91
CA GLY A 423 -12.67 -6.54 16.05
C GLY A 423 -11.70 -7.52 16.70
N ARG A 424 -11.41 -7.34 17.99
CA ARG A 424 -10.53 -8.26 18.73
C ARG A 424 -11.16 -9.65 18.92
N LEU A 425 -12.49 -9.76 18.91
CA LEU A 425 -13.20 -11.03 19.04
C LEU A 425 -13.12 -11.83 17.73
N THR A 426 -13.31 -11.18 16.59
CA THR A 426 -13.16 -11.83 15.28
C THR A 426 -11.71 -12.24 15.03
N LEU A 427 -10.77 -11.38 15.43
CA LEU A 427 -9.34 -11.68 15.38
C LEU A 427 -8.93 -12.83 16.31
N ALA A 428 -9.58 -13.01 17.46
CA ALA A 428 -9.26 -14.10 18.39
C ALA A 428 -9.31 -15.47 17.71
N ASP A 429 -10.41 -15.77 17.00
CA ASP A 429 -10.55 -17.04 16.28
C ASP A 429 -9.64 -17.13 15.04
N ALA A 430 -9.43 -16.01 14.34
CA ALA A 430 -8.51 -15.97 13.20
C ALA A 430 -7.05 -16.22 13.60
N LEU A 431 -6.62 -15.70 14.76
CA LEU A 431 -5.29 -15.91 15.33
C LEU A 431 -5.10 -17.35 15.80
N VAL A 432 -6.11 -17.94 16.44
CA VAL A 432 -6.08 -19.36 16.82
C VAL A 432 -5.96 -20.25 15.58
N PHE A 433 -6.71 -19.96 14.52
CA PHE A 433 -6.62 -20.68 13.24
C PHE A 433 -5.22 -20.57 12.62
N ALA A 434 -4.64 -19.37 12.56
CA ALA A 434 -3.29 -19.13 12.06
C ALA A 434 -2.22 -19.89 12.88
N ASP A 435 -2.33 -19.85 14.21
CA ASP A 435 -1.39 -20.49 15.12
C ASP A 435 -1.48 -22.03 15.09
N LYS A 436 -2.70 -22.57 15.24
CA LYS A 436 -2.94 -24.00 15.51
C LYS A 436 -3.21 -24.81 14.25
N GLU A 437 -4.08 -24.35 13.35
CA GLU A 437 -4.46 -25.12 12.16
C GLU A 437 -3.45 -24.91 11.02
N CYS A 438 -3.07 -23.65 10.75
CA CYS A 438 -2.07 -23.36 9.72
C CYS A 438 -0.65 -23.71 10.17
N GLY A 439 -0.40 -23.69 11.49
CA GLY A 439 0.92 -23.97 12.05
C GLY A 439 1.94 -22.88 11.74
N CYS A 440 1.52 -21.62 11.58
CA CYS A 440 2.41 -20.51 11.29
C CYS A 440 3.47 -20.36 12.40
N GLU A 441 4.72 -20.12 12.01
CA GLU A 441 5.86 -19.99 12.92
C GLU A 441 6.00 -18.55 13.45
N LYS A 442 5.53 -17.58 12.66
CA LYS A 442 5.55 -16.16 12.96
C LYS A 442 4.28 -15.52 12.37
N ILE A 443 3.62 -14.66 13.14
CA ILE A 443 2.32 -14.06 12.79
C ILE A 443 2.38 -12.54 12.92
N ILE A 444 1.91 -11.84 11.89
CA ILE A 444 1.54 -10.43 12.01
C ILE A 444 0.03 -10.27 11.83
N GLU A 445 -0.55 -9.35 12.57
CA GLU A 445 -1.96 -9.01 12.51
C GLU A 445 -2.13 -7.51 12.29
N LEU A 446 -3.01 -7.15 11.35
CA LEU A 446 -3.32 -5.76 11.01
C LEU A 446 -4.80 -5.48 11.24
N SER A 447 -5.09 -4.40 11.96
CA SER A 447 -6.46 -4.00 12.26
C SER A 447 -6.64 -2.52 12.49
N THR A 448 -7.81 -2.01 12.11
CA THR A 448 -8.33 -0.71 12.53
C THR A 448 -8.90 -0.83 13.95
N LEU A 449 -8.05 -1.18 14.93
CA LEU A 449 -8.54 -1.76 16.18
C LEU A 449 -8.99 -0.72 17.20
N THR A 450 -8.26 0.40 17.34
CA THR A 450 -8.56 1.35 18.41
C THR A 450 -8.46 2.81 18.00
N GLY A 451 -9.47 3.60 18.38
CA GLY A 451 -9.37 5.06 18.38
C GLY A 451 -8.26 5.57 19.33
N ALA A 452 -7.90 4.79 20.34
CA ALA A 452 -6.80 5.11 21.24
C ALA A 452 -5.43 5.18 20.53
N CYS A 453 -5.18 4.30 19.54
CA CYS A 453 -3.97 4.39 18.72
C CYS A 453 -3.95 5.70 17.92
N MET A 454 -5.08 6.10 17.33
CA MET A 454 -5.22 7.36 16.59
C MET A 454 -4.94 8.59 17.47
N VAL A 455 -5.42 8.58 18.72
CA VAL A 455 -5.13 9.64 19.69
C VAL A 455 -3.64 9.71 20.00
N SER A 456 -2.94 8.57 20.06
CA SER A 456 -1.51 8.51 20.41
C SER A 456 -0.55 8.85 19.27
N LEU A 457 -0.82 8.38 18.04
CA LEU A 457 0.11 8.44 16.91
C LEU A 457 -0.43 9.26 15.72
N GLY A 458 -1.67 9.76 15.81
CA GLY A 458 -2.32 10.50 14.74
C GLY A 458 -2.79 9.62 13.59
N LEU A 459 -2.93 10.23 12.41
CA LEU A 459 -3.55 9.60 11.23
C LEU A 459 -2.54 9.09 10.19
N LYS A 460 -1.23 9.12 10.47
CA LYS A 460 -0.19 8.83 9.47
C LYS A 460 0.81 7.76 9.90
N ILE A 461 0.70 7.24 11.13
CA ILE A 461 1.65 6.28 11.72
C ILE A 461 0.83 5.17 12.39
N CYS A 462 1.16 3.90 12.13
CA CYS A 462 0.56 2.76 12.83
C CYS A 462 1.31 2.45 14.13
N GLY A 463 0.61 1.89 15.11
CA GLY A 463 1.23 1.37 16.33
C GLY A 463 1.57 -0.11 16.19
N VAL A 464 2.74 -0.52 16.68
CA VAL A 464 3.19 -1.93 16.65
C VAL A 464 3.41 -2.42 18.07
N TRP A 465 2.70 -3.47 18.47
CA TRP A 465 2.87 -4.14 19.75
C TRP A 465 3.39 -5.56 19.56
N THR A 466 4.55 -5.83 20.13
CA THR A 466 5.17 -7.16 20.17
C THR A 466 6.18 -7.22 21.31
N ASP A 467 6.29 -8.38 21.97
CA ASP A 467 7.34 -8.69 22.94
C ASP A 467 8.60 -9.30 22.28
N ASP A 468 8.58 -9.51 20.97
CA ASP A 468 9.73 -9.96 20.18
C ASP A 468 10.49 -8.75 19.59
N ASP A 469 11.71 -8.52 20.10
CA ASP A 469 12.56 -7.41 19.64
C ASP A 469 13.04 -7.56 18.19
N VAL A 470 13.21 -8.79 17.71
CA VAL A 470 13.65 -9.07 16.34
C VAL A 470 12.51 -8.73 15.37
N LEU A 471 11.29 -9.18 15.67
CA LEU A 471 10.10 -8.87 14.87
C LEU A 471 9.79 -7.37 14.89
N ALA A 472 9.96 -6.70 16.02
CA ALA A 472 9.80 -5.25 16.10
C ALA A 472 10.78 -4.51 15.15
N LYS A 473 12.06 -4.89 15.20
CA LYS A 473 13.10 -4.28 14.35
C LYS A 473 12.85 -4.55 12.86
N GLU A 474 12.42 -5.76 12.55
CA GLU A 474 12.05 -6.18 11.21
C GLU A 474 10.93 -5.30 10.63
N ILE A 475 9.85 -5.08 11.38
CA ILE A 475 8.73 -4.21 10.98
C ILE A 475 9.18 -2.75 10.86
N GLU A 476 10.04 -2.27 11.76
CA GLU A 476 10.61 -0.92 11.69
C GLU A 476 11.43 -0.72 10.40
N ASP A 477 12.25 -1.69 10.02
CA ASP A 477 13.07 -1.61 8.80
C ASP A 477 12.21 -1.66 7.53
N ILE A 478 11.18 -2.52 7.53
CA ILE A 478 10.21 -2.57 6.42
C ILE A 478 9.42 -1.26 6.32
N SER A 479 9.06 -0.66 7.46
CA SER A 479 8.37 0.63 7.49
C SER A 479 9.20 1.74 6.83
N LYS A 480 10.52 1.76 7.04
CA LYS A 480 11.43 2.72 6.40
C LYS A 480 11.50 2.54 4.89
N VAL A 481 11.53 1.30 4.41
CA VAL A 481 11.62 0.98 2.97
C VAL A 481 10.29 1.26 2.28
N THR A 482 9.17 0.82 2.85
CA THR A 482 7.85 0.91 2.21
C THR A 482 7.21 2.30 2.35
N GLY A 483 7.61 3.09 3.36
CA GLY A 483 6.98 4.34 3.73
C GLY A 483 5.68 4.18 4.53
N ASP A 484 5.24 2.95 4.81
CA ASP A 484 4.12 2.67 5.72
C ASP A 484 4.63 2.84 7.16
N LYS A 485 4.58 4.08 7.66
CA LYS A 485 5.20 4.50 8.92
C LYS A 485 4.66 3.73 10.12
N SER A 486 5.56 3.17 10.91
CA SER A 486 5.24 2.44 12.14
C SER A 486 5.97 3.03 13.34
N TRP A 487 5.43 2.80 14.53
CA TRP A 487 6.08 3.10 15.80
C TRP A 487 5.87 1.95 16.78
N ARG A 488 6.95 1.46 17.38
CA ARG A 488 6.86 0.42 18.40
C ARG A 488 6.28 0.98 19.70
N MET A 489 5.22 0.35 20.17
CA MET A 489 4.50 0.71 21.38
C MET A 489 4.77 -0.31 22.49
N PRO A 490 4.73 0.09 23.78
CA PRO A 490 4.98 -0.82 24.89
C PRO A 490 3.81 -1.79 25.09
N LEU A 491 4.11 -3.09 25.16
CA LEU A 491 3.16 -4.13 25.55
C LEU A 491 3.20 -4.35 27.08
N ALA A 492 2.75 -3.33 27.82
CA ALA A 492 2.85 -3.26 29.29
C ALA A 492 1.93 -4.27 29.99
N LYS A 493 2.49 -5.36 30.51
CA LYS A 493 1.76 -6.50 31.11
C LYS A 493 0.97 -6.12 32.36
N GLU A 494 1.32 -5.02 33.02
CA GLU A 494 0.64 -4.46 34.19
C GLU A 494 -0.81 -4.08 33.90
N TYR A 495 -1.14 -3.82 32.62
CA TYR A 495 -2.51 -3.52 32.20
C TYR A 495 -3.36 -4.76 31.92
N ALA A 496 -2.79 -5.98 31.95
CA ALA A 496 -3.55 -7.22 31.77
C ALA A 496 -4.62 -7.42 32.86
N ASP A 497 -4.38 -6.87 34.06
CA ASP A 497 -5.35 -6.91 35.16
C ASP A 497 -6.67 -6.21 34.82
N GLN A 498 -6.65 -5.24 33.90
CA GLN A 498 -7.86 -4.56 33.43
C GLN A 498 -8.77 -5.46 32.59
N LEU A 499 -8.24 -6.56 32.05
CA LEU A 499 -8.99 -7.52 31.24
C LEU A 499 -9.58 -8.66 32.06
N LYS A 500 -9.34 -8.72 33.38
CA LYS A 500 -9.90 -9.77 34.24
C LYS A 500 -11.42 -9.70 34.27
N SER A 501 -12.07 -10.80 33.91
CA SER A 501 -13.52 -10.98 34.11
C SER A 501 -13.79 -11.60 35.48
N LYS A 502 -14.99 -11.33 36.02
CA LYS A 502 -15.49 -11.99 37.24
C LYS A 502 -16.24 -13.30 36.96
N ILE A 503 -16.64 -13.52 35.71
CA ILE A 503 -17.57 -14.59 35.31
C ILE A 503 -17.08 -15.42 34.11
N ALA A 504 -16.02 -14.96 33.43
CA ALA A 504 -15.36 -15.63 32.31
C ALA A 504 -13.83 -15.60 32.50
N ASP A 505 -13.07 -16.21 31.59
CA ASP A 505 -11.60 -16.23 31.66
C ASP A 505 -10.97 -14.86 31.38
N ILE A 506 -11.63 -14.04 30.55
CA ILE A 506 -11.19 -12.70 30.18
C ILE A 506 -12.40 -11.83 29.80
N SER A 507 -12.28 -10.51 29.86
CA SER A 507 -13.24 -9.57 29.28
C SER A 507 -12.70 -8.99 27.98
N ASN A 508 -13.60 -8.65 27.05
CA ASN A 508 -13.18 -8.04 25.79
C ASN A 508 -12.77 -6.55 25.93
N LEU A 509 -13.00 -5.92 27.08
CA LEU A 509 -12.77 -4.51 27.29
C LEU A 509 -11.91 -4.26 28.54
N GLY A 510 -10.87 -3.45 28.39
CA GLY A 510 -10.10 -2.92 29.51
C GLY A 510 -10.74 -1.67 30.14
N GLY A 511 -9.96 -0.94 30.91
CA GLY A 511 -10.35 0.37 31.42
C GLY A 511 -10.30 1.48 30.35
N PRO A 512 -10.71 2.70 30.70
CA PRO A 512 -10.71 3.84 29.78
C PRO A 512 -9.31 4.33 29.37
N TYR A 513 -8.26 3.91 30.09
CA TYR A 513 -6.88 4.33 29.84
C TYR A 513 -6.02 3.15 29.39
N GLY A 514 -5.16 3.37 28.41
CA GLY A 514 -4.34 2.31 27.82
C GLY A 514 -5.12 1.39 26.87
N GLY A 515 -6.24 1.87 26.30
CA GLY A 515 -7.12 1.07 25.44
C GLY A 515 -6.40 0.31 24.32
N ALA A 516 -5.45 0.95 23.62
CA ALA A 516 -4.64 0.30 22.59
C ALA A 516 -3.75 -0.83 23.16
N ILE A 517 -3.15 -0.62 24.34
CA ILE A 517 -2.31 -1.63 25.00
C ILE A 517 -3.17 -2.81 25.47
N THR A 518 -4.32 -2.55 26.10
CA THR A 518 -5.23 -3.63 26.53
C THR A 518 -5.81 -4.41 25.35
N ALA A 519 -6.05 -3.77 24.22
CA ALA A 519 -6.44 -4.46 22.99
C ALA A 519 -5.32 -5.40 22.49
N ALA A 520 -4.09 -4.92 22.44
CA ALA A 520 -2.94 -5.74 22.08
C ALA A 520 -2.73 -6.93 23.05
N LEU A 521 -2.82 -6.68 24.35
CA LEU A 521 -2.72 -7.74 25.38
C LEU A 521 -3.82 -8.80 25.22
N PHE A 522 -5.06 -8.38 24.92
CA PHE A 522 -6.16 -9.30 24.65
C PHE A 522 -5.79 -10.26 23.50
N LEU A 523 -5.26 -9.74 22.39
CA LEU A 523 -4.88 -10.56 21.23
C LEU A 523 -3.78 -11.59 21.55
N THR A 524 -2.84 -11.26 22.45
CA THR A 524 -1.78 -12.21 22.85
C THR A 524 -2.28 -13.47 23.57
N GLU A 525 -3.53 -13.48 24.03
CA GLU A 525 -4.14 -14.65 24.67
C GLU A 525 -4.63 -15.70 23.65
N PHE A 526 -4.55 -15.39 22.35
CA PHE A 526 -5.04 -16.21 21.25
C PHE A 526 -3.93 -16.70 20.30
N VAL A 527 -2.66 -16.50 20.69
CA VAL A 527 -1.47 -17.01 20.01
C VAL A 527 -0.59 -17.73 21.04
N ASP A 528 0.10 -18.80 20.65
CA ASP A 528 1.12 -19.42 21.50
C ASP A 528 2.19 -18.39 21.88
N LYS A 529 2.36 -18.14 23.19
CA LYS A 529 3.29 -17.16 23.76
C LYS A 529 4.77 -17.45 23.45
N LYS A 530 5.08 -18.62 22.87
CA LYS A 530 6.44 -18.97 22.41
C LYS A 530 6.72 -18.57 20.97
N LYS A 531 5.69 -18.19 20.20
CA LYS A 531 5.83 -17.82 18.79
C LYS A 531 5.89 -16.29 18.66
N PRO A 532 6.73 -15.76 17.75
CA PRO A 532 6.75 -14.34 17.46
C PRO A 532 5.40 -13.86 16.89
N PHE A 533 4.80 -12.89 17.57
CA PHE A 533 3.53 -12.27 17.20
C PHE A 533 3.63 -10.75 17.27
N ALA A 534 3.10 -10.05 16.27
CA ALA A 534 2.92 -8.60 16.32
C ALA A 534 1.50 -8.19 15.94
N HIS A 535 0.92 -7.33 16.79
CA HIS A 535 -0.29 -6.58 16.49
C HIS A 535 0.10 -5.21 15.91
N ILE A 536 -0.48 -4.85 14.77
CA ILE A 536 -0.24 -3.60 14.04
C ILE A 536 -1.57 -2.85 13.93
N ASP A 537 -1.77 -1.85 14.78
CA ASP A 537 -2.99 -1.02 14.78
C ASP A 537 -2.85 0.08 13.70
N ILE A 538 -3.66 -0.07 12.64
CA ILE A 538 -3.71 0.81 11.48
C ILE A 538 -4.95 1.71 11.45
N ALA A 539 -5.67 1.86 12.57
CA ALA A 539 -6.87 2.69 12.67
C ALA A 539 -6.65 4.13 12.18
N GLY A 540 -5.49 4.71 12.47
CA GLY A 540 -5.11 6.04 12.01
C GLY A 540 -4.87 6.09 10.50
N PRO A 541 -3.86 5.36 9.98
CA PRO A 541 -3.41 5.52 8.60
C PRO A 541 -4.27 4.83 7.53
N ALA A 542 -5.27 4.01 7.87
CA ALA A 542 -6.12 3.34 6.87
C ALA A 542 -6.95 4.31 6.00
N TRP A 543 -7.26 5.52 6.50
CA TRP A 543 -8.07 6.52 5.80
C TRP A 543 -7.35 7.87 5.67
N ASP A 544 -7.25 8.39 4.44
CA ASP A 544 -6.73 9.72 4.19
C ASP A 544 -7.86 10.76 4.34
N LYS A 545 -7.88 11.43 5.49
CA LYS A 545 -8.89 12.45 5.81
C LYS A 545 -8.83 13.66 4.86
N GLU A 546 -7.64 14.03 4.36
CA GLU A 546 -7.47 15.20 3.49
C GLU A 546 -8.06 14.93 2.11
N LYS A 547 -7.90 13.70 1.60
CA LYS A 547 -8.44 13.28 0.30
C LYS A 547 -9.86 12.72 0.37
N GLY A 548 -10.30 12.26 1.55
CA GLY A 548 -11.60 11.63 1.74
C GLY A 548 -11.69 10.25 1.08
N GLU A 549 -10.58 9.50 1.08
CA GLU A 549 -10.48 8.16 0.49
C GLU A 549 -9.53 7.25 1.28
N ALA A 550 -9.58 5.96 1.01
CA ALA A 550 -8.64 4.97 1.53
C ALA A 550 -7.19 5.29 1.14
N SER A 551 -6.25 5.08 2.05
CA SER A 551 -4.83 5.35 1.81
C SER A 551 -4.11 4.21 1.07
N GLY A 552 -4.60 2.97 1.22
CA GLY A 552 -3.90 1.75 0.78
C GLY A 552 -2.82 1.27 1.77
N PHE A 553 -2.78 1.83 2.98
CA PHE A 553 -1.78 1.53 4.00
C PHE A 553 -1.73 0.04 4.37
N GLY A 554 -0.53 -0.48 4.62
CA GLY A 554 -0.29 -1.84 5.10
C GLY A 554 -0.05 -2.85 3.98
N ALA A 555 -0.57 -2.62 2.77
CA ALA A 555 -0.38 -3.53 1.64
C ALA A 555 1.10 -3.72 1.28
N LYS A 556 1.87 -2.62 1.24
CA LYS A 556 3.32 -2.66 0.98
C LYS A 556 4.08 -3.30 2.14
N LEU A 557 3.74 -2.91 3.37
CA LEU A 557 4.36 -3.46 4.57
C LEU A 557 4.22 -4.97 4.64
N VAL A 558 3.01 -5.51 4.44
CA VAL A 558 2.76 -6.97 4.48
C VAL A 558 3.44 -7.67 3.31
N THR A 559 3.39 -7.10 2.10
CA THR A 559 4.06 -7.69 0.93
C THR A 559 5.56 -7.83 1.16
N GLU A 560 6.21 -6.75 1.59
CA GLU A 560 7.65 -6.73 1.83
C GLU A 560 8.03 -7.62 3.02
N TRP A 561 7.20 -7.67 4.06
CA TRP A 561 7.38 -8.57 5.19
C TRP A 561 7.38 -10.04 4.77
N VAL A 562 6.38 -10.47 3.98
CA VAL A 562 6.32 -11.84 3.45
C VAL A 562 7.54 -12.15 2.58
N ARG A 563 7.90 -11.24 1.66
CA ARG A 563 9.05 -11.40 0.76
C ARG A 563 10.34 -11.67 1.53
N LYS A 564 10.61 -10.89 2.59
CA LYS A 564 11.79 -11.04 3.45
C LYS A 564 11.83 -12.32 4.29
N GLN A 565 10.72 -13.06 4.41
CA GLN A 565 10.74 -14.33 5.13
C GLN A 565 11.41 -15.46 4.34
N GLY A 566 11.38 -15.37 3.01
CA GLY A 566 11.93 -16.39 2.12
C GLY A 566 13.42 -16.21 1.81
N GLU A 567 13.95 -15.01 2.02
CA GLU A 567 15.37 -14.68 2.00
C GLU A 567 16.09 -15.41 3.16
#